data_AF-A0A543G058-F1
#
_entry.id   AF-A0A543G058-F1
#
_cell.length_a   1.000
_cell.length_b   1.000
_cell.length_c   1.000
_cell.angle_alpha   90.00
_cell.angle_beta   90.00
_cell.angle_gamma   90.00
#
_symmetry.space_group_name_H-M   'P 1'
#
loop_
_entity.id
_entity.type
_entity.pdbx_description
1 polymer ?
#
loop_
_entity_poly.entity_id
_entity_poly.type
_entity_poly.pdbx_seq_one_letter_code
_entity_poly.pdbx_strand_id
1 'polypeptide(L)'
;MAIHYNLAKVHQISENDDEFVKEIINLFVTEIPEDLEKIKDAIEIKDYKNAYAFAHKIKPTFDLLSMSLAHTEILQIEAWAKAEGKRKEVKEIFKSIKNQVDNAVKEIKKDFNLK
;
A
#
# COMPACT_ATOMS: atom_id res chain seq x y z
N MET A 1 9.38 15.52 -10.65
CA MET A 1 8.28 15.59 -9.66
C MET A 1 7.63 14.23 -9.69
N ALA A 2 7.53 13.57 -8.53
CA ALA A 2 6.92 12.25 -8.44
C ALA A 2 5.43 12.32 -8.82
N ILE A 3 4.95 11.30 -9.53
CA ILE A 3 3.57 11.21 -10.02
C ILE A 3 2.76 10.22 -9.18
N HIS A 4 3.40 9.19 -8.64
CA HIS A 4 2.73 8.05 -8.00
C HIS A 4 2.84 8.03 -6.46
N TYR A 5 3.62 8.94 -5.87
CA TYR A 5 3.76 9.09 -4.42
C TYR A 5 4.10 10.55 -4.04
N ASN A 6 3.92 10.89 -2.75
CA ASN A 6 4.31 12.19 -2.21
C ASN A 6 4.85 12.03 -0.78
N LEU A 7 6.08 12.52 -0.54
CA LEU A 7 6.76 12.44 0.76
C LEU A 7 6.53 13.69 1.64
N ALA A 8 5.72 14.66 1.24
CA ALA A 8 5.49 15.88 2.03
C ALA A 8 5.03 15.56 3.45
N LYS A 9 4.14 14.57 3.62
CA LYS A 9 3.68 14.11 4.93
C LYS A 9 4.80 13.40 5.69
N VAL A 10 5.61 12.58 5.03
CA VAL A 10 6.80 11.93 5.63
C VAL A 10 7.76 12.98 6.17
N HIS A 11 8.13 13.98 5.36
CA HIS A 11 9.03 15.06 5.77
C HIS A 11 8.45 15.91 6.91
N GLN A 12 7.14 16.14 6.90
CA GLN A 12 6.47 16.87 7.96
C GLN A 12 6.55 16.14 9.31
N ILE A 13 6.36 14.82 9.32
CA ILE A 13 6.41 14.04 10.57
C ILE A 13 7.84 13.69 10.99
N SER A 14 8.80 13.69 10.06
CA SER A 14 10.19 13.36 10.35
C SER A 14 10.98 14.52 10.93
N GLU A 15 10.41 15.73 11.00
CA GLU A 15 11.12 16.95 11.40
C GLU A 15 12.43 17.18 10.59
N ASN A 16 12.45 16.72 9.33
CA ASN A 16 13.61 16.66 8.42
C ASN A 16 14.69 15.62 8.78
N ASP A 17 14.32 14.56 9.50
CA ASP A 17 15.15 13.37 9.65
C ASP A 17 15.18 12.57 8.33
N ASP A 18 16.32 12.65 7.63
CA ASP A 18 16.57 11.93 6.38
C ASP A 18 16.69 10.41 6.56
N GLU A 19 17.07 9.94 7.74
CA GLU A 19 17.16 8.50 8.05
C GLU A 19 15.76 7.91 8.12
N PHE A 20 14.85 8.59 8.84
CA PHE A 20 13.44 8.21 8.89
C PHE A 20 12.79 8.17 7.48
N VAL A 21 13.06 9.17 6.64
CA VAL A 21 12.54 9.19 5.26
C VAL A 21 13.01 7.96 4.47
N LYS A 22 14.29 7.58 4.62
CA LYS A 22 14.86 6.39 3.97
C LYS A 22 14.26 5.10 4.50
N GLU A 23 14.00 4.99 5.80
CA GLU A 23 13.32 3.83 6.39
C GLU A 23 11.92 3.64 5.79
N ILE A 24 11.12 4.72 5.70
CA ILE A 24 9.78 4.67 5.10
C ILE A 24 9.84 4.27 3.62
N ILE A 25 10.79 4.82 2.87
CA ILE A 25 11.00 4.46 1.46
C ILE A 25 11.37 2.99 1.31
N ASN A 26 12.32 2.51 2.12
CA ASN A 26 12.75 1.11 2.09
C ASN A 26 11.58 0.18 2.43
N LEU A 27 10.86 0.45 3.52
CA LEU A 27 9.66 -0.29 3.90
C LEU A 27 8.64 -0.32 2.76
N PHE A 28 8.43 0.80 2.07
CA PHE A 28 7.51 0.85 0.96
C PHE A 28 7.94 -0.03 -0.23
N VAL A 29 9.23 -0.05 -0.60
CA VAL A 29 9.69 -0.81 -1.76
C VAL A 29 9.95 -2.29 -1.48
N THR A 30 10.06 -2.68 -0.21
CA THR A 30 10.29 -4.08 0.20
C THR A 30 9.04 -4.73 0.79
N GLU A 31 8.49 -4.18 1.88
CA GLU A 31 7.43 -4.85 2.65
C GLU A 31 6.05 -4.72 2.02
N ILE A 32 5.72 -3.56 1.44
CA ILE A 32 4.37 -3.32 0.88
C ILE A 32 4.06 -4.28 -0.28
N PRO A 33 4.98 -4.54 -1.24
CA PRO A 33 4.77 -5.58 -2.25
C PRO A 33 4.55 -6.97 -1.66
N GLU A 34 5.31 -7.36 -0.63
CA GLU A 34 5.16 -8.66 0.03
C GLU A 34 3.80 -8.80 0.72
N ASP A 35 3.37 -7.77 1.44
CA ASP A 35 2.06 -7.78 2.10
C ASP A 35 0.90 -7.73 1.10
N LEU A 36 1.08 -7.11 -0.07
CA LEU A 36 0.10 -7.19 -1.16
C LEU A 36 -0.06 -8.62 -1.69
N GLU A 37 1.02 -9.39 -1.85
CA GLU A 37 0.89 -10.80 -2.25
C GLU A 37 0.15 -11.61 -1.16
N LYS A 38 0.37 -11.32 0.13
CA LYS A 38 -0.42 -11.96 1.21
C LYS A 38 -1.90 -11.60 1.15
N ILE A 39 -2.24 -10.36 0.79
CA ILE A 39 -3.64 -9.94 0.58
C ILE A 39 -4.24 -10.71 -0.61
N LYS A 40 -3.50 -10.86 -1.71
CA LYS A 40 -3.93 -11.62 -2.88
C LYS A 40 -4.26 -13.06 -2.52
N ASP A 41 -3.33 -13.75 -1.86
CA ASP A 41 -3.49 -15.14 -1.46
C ASP A 41 -4.71 -15.29 -0.54
N ALA A 42 -4.86 -14.38 0.44
CA ALA A 42 -6.00 -14.35 1.33
C ALA A 42 -7.34 -14.12 0.60
N ILE A 43 -7.37 -13.25 -0.42
CA ILE A 43 -8.56 -13.04 -1.27
C ILE A 43 -8.88 -14.33 -2.07
N GLU A 44 -7.87 -15.00 -2.61
CA GLU A 44 -8.04 -16.21 -3.45
C GLU A 44 -8.60 -17.39 -2.65
N ILE A 45 -8.11 -17.61 -1.44
CA ILE A 45 -8.57 -18.69 -0.54
C ILE A 45 -9.74 -18.28 0.35
N LYS A 46 -10.24 -17.04 0.23
CA LYS A 46 -11.30 -16.45 1.07
C LYS A 46 -10.96 -16.40 2.56
N ASP A 47 -9.69 -16.18 2.90
CA ASP A 47 -9.26 -15.91 4.27
C ASP A 47 -9.49 -14.44 4.60
N TYR A 48 -10.71 -14.12 5.02
CA TYR A 48 -11.11 -12.74 5.32
C TYR A 48 -10.32 -12.15 6.50
N LYS A 49 -9.91 -12.98 7.47
CA LYS A 49 -9.16 -12.51 8.64
C LYS A 49 -7.80 -11.99 8.21
N ASN A 50 -7.07 -12.76 7.40
CA ASN A 50 -5.76 -12.34 6.91
C ASN A 50 -5.87 -11.22 5.87
N ALA A 51 -6.86 -11.24 4.98
CA ALA A 51 -7.11 -10.14 4.05
C ALA A 51 -7.33 -8.81 4.80
N TYR A 52 -8.12 -8.82 5.89
CA TYR A 52 -8.30 -7.66 6.75
C TYR A 52 -6.99 -7.24 7.45
N ALA A 53 -6.28 -8.19 8.06
CA ALA A 53 -5.08 -7.90 8.84
C ALA A 53 -3.97 -7.25 7.99
N PHE A 54 -3.68 -7.80 6.81
CA PHE A 54 -2.67 -7.22 5.91
C PHE A 54 -3.14 -5.91 5.30
N ALA A 55 -4.41 -5.79 4.91
CA ALA A 55 -4.96 -4.52 4.43
C ALA A 55 -4.86 -3.41 5.48
N HIS A 56 -5.17 -3.74 6.74
CA HIS A 56 -5.02 -2.83 7.87
C HIS A 56 -3.57 -2.41 8.11
N LYS A 57 -2.63 -3.37 7.99
CA LYS A 57 -1.20 -3.14 8.18
C LYS A 57 -0.64 -2.13 7.16
N ILE A 58 -0.98 -2.27 5.88
CA ILE A 58 -0.38 -1.43 4.82
C ILE A 58 -1.09 -0.09 4.61
N LYS A 59 -2.36 0.03 5.04
CA LYS A 59 -3.16 1.25 4.94
C LYS A 59 -2.44 2.53 5.40
N PRO A 60 -1.84 2.62 6.60
CA PRO A 60 -1.17 3.84 7.03
C PRO A 60 -0.04 4.27 6.10
N THR A 61 0.64 3.34 5.43
CA THR A 61 1.71 3.65 4.47
C THR A 61 1.16 4.36 3.22
N PHE A 62 -0.02 3.97 2.73
CA PHE A 62 -0.67 4.68 1.61
C PHE A 62 -1.08 6.10 1.98
N ASP A 63 -1.58 6.32 3.19
CA ASP A 63 -1.87 7.66 3.69
C ASP A 63 -0.58 8.49 3.85
N LEU A 64 0.49 7.88 4.36
CA LEU A 64 1.77 8.53 4.56
C LEU A 64 2.43 8.99 3.25
N LEU A 65 2.34 8.18 2.19
CA LEU A 65 2.84 8.53 0.85
C LEU A 65 1.81 9.29 0.00
N SER A 66 0.69 9.73 0.58
CA SER A 66 -0.42 10.43 -0.08
C SER A 66 -0.99 9.70 -1.31
N MET A 67 -0.99 8.36 -1.30
CA MET A 67 -1.58 7.52 -2.34
C MET A 67 -3.08 7.40 -2.13
N SER A 68 -3.82 8.49 -2.37
CA SER A 68 -5.23 8.65 -2.00
C SER A 68 -6.18 7.60 -2.59
N LEU A 69 -5.95 7.18 -3.84
CA LEU A 69 -6.75 6.14 -4.49
C LEU A 69 -6.49 4.77 -3.85
N ALA A 70 -5.21 4.35 -3.73
CA ALA A 70 -4.84 3.12 -3.04
C ALA A 70 -5.34 3.09 -1.58
N HIS A 71 -5.28 4.22 -0.87
CA HIS A 71 -5.82 4.34 0.49
C HIS A 71 -7.35 4.16 0.52
N THR A 72 -8.07 4.67 -0.48
CA THR A 72 -9.52 4.48 -0.58
C THR A 72 -9.88 3.03 -0.91
N GLU A 73 -9.13 2.42 -1.82
CA GLU A 73 -9.35 1.04 -2.26
C GLU A 73 -9.00 0.01 -1.19
N ILE A 74 -7.94 0.24 -0.40
CA ILE A 74 -7.58 -0.68 0.69
C ILE A 74 -8.65 -0.69 1.80
N LEU A 75 -9.34 0.43 2.04
CA LEU A 75 -10.52 0.49 2.92
C LEU A 75 -11.68 -0.36 2.37
N GLN A 76 -11.82 -0.47 1.06
CA GLN A 76 -12.83 -1.34 0.45
C GLN A 76 -12.48 -2.82 0.63
N ILE A 77 -11.19 -3.19 0.59
CA ILE A 77 -10.74 -4.55 0.94
C ILE A 77 -11.00 -4.84 2.42
N GLU A 78 -10.71 -3.91 3.34
CA GLU A 78 -11.05 -4.04 4.77
C GLU A 78 -12.56 -4.26 4.97
N ALA A 79 -13.40 -3.47 4.30
CA ALA A 79 -14.84 -3.57 4.39
C ALA A 79 -15.37 -4.89 3.78
N TRP A 80 -14.79 -5.33 2.66
CA TRP A 80 -15.11 -6.61 2.03
C TRP A 80 -14.79 -7.79 2.95
N ALA A 81 -13.62 -7.75 3.59
CA ALA A 81 -13.20 -8.78 4.54
C ALA A 81 -14.09 -8.83 5.79
N LYS A 82 -14.42 -7.67 6.37
CA LYS A 82 -15.38 -7.57 7.50
C LYS A 82 -16.78 -8.08 7.15
N ALA A 83 -17.18 -7.93 5.89
CA ALA A 83 -18.46 -8.40 5.39
C ALA A 83 -18.42 -9.87 4.91
N GLU A 84 -17.32 -10.60 5.12
CA GLU A 84 -17.11 -11.99 4.69
C GLU A 84 -17.41 -12.20 3.20
N GLY A 85 -16.98 -11.25 2.37
CA GLY A 85 -17.06 -11.37 0.92
C GLY A 85 -18.42 -11.07 0.29
N LYS A 86 -19.37 -10.50 1.03
CA LYS A 86 -20.72 -10.14 0.52
C LYS A 86 -20.72 -9.08 -0.59
N ARG A 87 -19.62 -8.33 -0.78
CA ARG A 87 -19.47 -7.34 -1.84
C ARG A 87 -18.75 -7.96 -3.04
N LYS A 88 -19.24 -7.67 -4.25
CA LYS A 88 -18.55 -8.06 -5.49
C LYS A 88 -17.39 -7.08 -5.74
N GLU A 89 -16.45 -7.46 -6.61
CA GLU A 89 -15.36 -6.61 -7.15
C GLU A 89 -14.01 -6.53 -6.38
N VAL A 90 -13.82 -7.24 -5.26
CA VAL A 90 -12.54 -7.20 -4.50
C VAL A 90 -11.29 -7.49 -5.34
N LYS A 91 -11.39 -8.36 -6.34
CA LYS A 91 -10.27 -8.72 -7.21
C LYS A 91 -9.85 -7.56 -8.13
N GLU A 92 -10.81 -6.77 -8.61
CA GLU A 92 -10.51 -5.61 -9.44
C GLU A 92 -9.95 -4.46 -8.60
N ILE A 93 -10.48 -4.27 -7.38
CA ILE A 93 -9.93 -3.34 -6.39
C ILE A 93 -8.47 -3.71 -6.07
N PHE A 94 -8.19 -4.99 -5.80
CA PHE A 94 -6.84 -5.46 -5.54
C PHE A 94 -5.89 -5.21 -6.73
N LYS A 95 -6.32 -5.51 -7.96
CA LYS A 95 -5.52 -5.25 -9.17
C LYS A 95 -5.18 -3.75 -9.32
N SER A 96 -6.14 -2.87 -9.02
CA SER A 96 -5.92 -1.43 -9.04
C SER A 96 -4.86 -0.98 -8.03
N ILE A 97 -4.94 -1.46 -6.78
CA ILE A 97 -3.94 -1.18 -5.73
C ILE A 97 -2.57 -1.70 -6.18
N LYS A 98 -2.50 -2.94 -6.68
CA LYS A 98 -1.24 -3.54 -7.13
C LYS A 98 -0.58 -2.69 -8.23
N ASN A 99 -1.34 -2.24 -9.23
CA ASN A 99 -0.79 -1.39 -10.28
C ASN A 99 -0.26 -0.05 -9.74
N GLN A 100 -0.95 0.56 -8.79
CA GLN A 100 -0.50 1.80 -8.16
C GLN A 100 0.80 1.60 -7.37
N VAL A 101 0.89 0.52 -6.58
CA VAL A 101 2.11 0.19 -5.83
C VAL A 101 3.25 -0.15 -6.78
N ASP A 102 3.03 -0.96 -7.81
CA ASP A 102 4.08 -1.30 -8.78
C ASP A 102 4.64 -0.04 -9.46
N ASN A 103 3.78 0.95 -9.78
CA ASN A 103 4.22 2.22 -10.38
C ASN A 103 4.99 3.10 -9.37
N ALA A 104 4.48 3.22 -8.14
CA ALA A 104 5.16 3.97 -7.09
C ALA A 104 6.52 3.36 -6.73
N VAL A 105 6.62 2.03 -6.63
CA VAL A 105 7.89 1.32 -6.38
C VAL A 105 8.90 1.60 -7.49
N LYS A 106 8.49 1.53 -8.77
CA LYS A 106 9.38 1.83 -9.90
C LYS A 106 9.89 3.28 -9.85
N GLU A 107 9.00 4.22 -9.54
CA GLU A 107 9.35 5.64 -9.45
C GLU A 107 10.30 5.92 -8.28
N ILE A 108 9.98 5.41 -7.08
CA ILE A 108 10.82 5.54 -5.88
C ILE A 108 12.21 4.93 -6.09
N LYS A 109 12.29 3.72 -6.66
CA LYS A 109 13.59 3.09 -6.94
C LYS A 109 14.45 3.94 -7.88
N LYS A 110 13.83 4.57 -8.89
CA LYS A 110 14.52 5.48 -9.80
C LYS A 110 14.96 6.77 -9.09
N ASP A 111 14.07 7.38 -8.32
CA ASP A 111 14.31 8.69 -7.67
C ASP A 111 15.37 8.60 -6.56
N PHE A 112 15.47 7.44 -5.89
CA PHE A 112 16.42 7.18 -4.79
C PHE A 112 17.58 6.26 -5.17
N ASN A 113 17.72 5.89 -6.45
CA ASN A 113 18.77 5.01 -6.97
C ASN A 113 18.88 3.66 -6.20
N LEU A 114 17.72 3.06 -5.89
CA LEU A 114 17.61 1.78 -5.20
C LEU A 114 17.57 0.62 -6.21
N LYS A 115 18.08 -0.55 -5.80
CA LYS A 115 18.08 -1.77 -6.63
C LYS A 115 16.70 -2.43 -6.69
#